data_AF-A0A3D1HR95-F1
#
_entry.id   AF-A0A3D1HR95-F1
#
_cell.length_a   1.000
_cell.length_b   1.000
_cell.length_c   1.000
_cell.angle_alpha   90.00
_cell.angle_beta   90.00
_cell.angle_gamma   90.00
#
_symmetry.space_group_name_H-M   'P 1'
#
loop_
_entity.id
_entity.type
_entity.pdbx_description
1 polymer ?
#
loop_
_entity_poly.entity_id
_entity_poly.type
_entity_poly.pdbx_seq_one_letter_code
_entity_poly.pdbx_strand_id
1 'polypeptide(L)'
;GFEAPSVVVCFAPNADIKTGKAFAAQGLQIAAGVPLECGEREDYASFRIGLFGMDKLTDIDRTVAHLETALEGIRGQNAPA
;
A
#
# COMPACT_ATOMS: atom_id res chain seq x y z
N GLY A 1 2.42 -3.35 -18.95
CA GLY A 1 3.79 -3.82 -18.67
C GLY A 1 3.74 -5.22 -18.09
N PHE A 2 4.84 -5.72 -17.51
CA PHE A 2 4.79 -6.85 -16.58
C PHE A 2 4.18 -6.35 -15.26
N GLU A 3 2.87 -6.19 -15.25
CA GLU A 3 2.12 -5.78 -14.07
C GLU A 3 1.64 -7.04 -13.34
N ALA A 4 1.94 -7.13 -12.05
CA ALA A 4 1.34 -8.14 -11.20
C ALA A 4 -0.06 -7.64 -10.80
N PRO A 5 -1.16 -8.24 -11.26
CA PRO A 5 -2.52 -7.75 -11.00
C PRO A 5 -2.90 -7.83 -9.51
N SER A 6 -2.16 -8.62 -8.74
CA SER A 6 -2.45 -8.95 -7.36
C SER A 6 -1.43 -8.39 -6.36
N VAL A 7 -0.32 -7.80 -6.83
CA VAL A 7 0.68 -7.15 -5.98
C VAL A 7 0.95 -5.77 -6.52
N VAL A 8 0.54 -4.76 -5.77
CA VAL A 8 0.86 -3.37 -6.07
C VAL A 8 2.03 -2.95 -5.20
N VAL A 9 3.10 -2.44 -5.81
CA VAL A 9 4.26 -1.88 -5.11
C VAL A 9 4.30 -0.38 -5.40
N CYS A 10 4.29 0.43 -4.34
CA CYS A 10 4.30 1.89 -4.43
C CYS A 10 5.48 2.47 -3.65
N PHE A 11 5.97 3.65 -4.05
CA PHE A 11 6.96 4.39 -3.28
C PHE A 11 6.36 4.88 -1.96
N ALA A 12 7.12 4.76 -0.87
CA ALA A 12 6.73 5.24 0.45
C ALA A 12 7.30 6.66 0.67
N PRO A 13 6.46 7.69 0.86
CA PRO A 13 6.93 9.06 1.06
C PRO A 13 7.46 9.31 2.49
N ASN A 14 7.18 8.43 3.44
CA ASN A 14 7.65 8.53 4.82
C ASN A 14 7.71 7.16 5.51
N ALA A 15 8.25 7.11 6.73
CA ALA A 15 8.46 5.88 7.50
C ALA A 15 7.15 5.21 7.94
N ASP A 16 6.10 5.98 8.26
CA ASP A 16 4.81 5.43 8.68
C ASP A 16 4.09 4.70 7.54
N ILE A 17 4.27 5.17 6.29
CA ILE A 17 3.82 4.46 5.07
C ILE A 17 4.70 3.23 4.80
N LYS A 18 6.04 3.37 4.86
CA LYS A 18 6.99 2.26 4.59
C LYS A 18 6.75 1.06 5.51
N THR A 19 6.51 1.31 6.80
CA THR A 19 6.29 0.28 7.82
C THR A 19 4.86 -0.26 7.84
N GLY A 20 3.92 0.43 7.20
CA GLY A 20 2.49 0.07 7.22
C GLY A 20 1.73 0.59 8.44
N LYS A 21 2.36 1.35 9.33
CA LYS A 21 1.74 1.88 10.55
C LYS A 21 0.54 2.78 10.26
N ALA A 22 0.63 3.63 9.23
CA ALA A 22 -0.47 4.48 8.80
C ALA A 22 -1.69 3.67 8.31
N PHE A 23 -1.44 2.54 7.63
CA PHE A 23 -2.50 1.64 7.17
C PHE A 23 -3.14 0.87 8.33
N ALA A 24 -2.34 0.39 9.28
CA ALA A 24 -2.83 -0.28 10.47
C ALA A 24 -3.78 0.62 11.28
N ALA A 25 -3.50 1.93 11.36
CA ALA A 25 -4.38 2.90 11.99
C ALA A 25 -5.75 3.06 11.28
N GLN A 26 -5.84 2.66 10.01
CA GLN A 26 -7.11 2.60 9.23
C GLN A 26 -7.69 1.18 9.15
N GLY A 27 -7.16 0.22 9.93
CA GLY A 27 -7.62 -1.17 9.90
C GLY A 27 -7.17 -1.96 8.67
N LEU A 28 -6.18 -1.47 7.91
CA LEU A 28 -5.59 -2.18 6.78
C LEU A 28 -4.26 -2.80 7.14
N GLN A 29 -4.12 -4.10 6.86
CA GLN A 29 -2.84 -4.79 6.90
C GLN A 29 -2.21 -4.79 5.51
N ILE A 30 -0.99 -4.27 5.43
CA ILE A 30 -0.16 -4.27 4.22
C ILE A 30 1.18 -4.95 4.48
N ALA A 31 1.95 -5.19 3.42
CA ALA A 31 3.32 -5.66 3.54
C ALA A 31 4.28 -4.46 3.45
N ALA A 32 5.15 -4.31 4.44
CA ALA A 32 6.23 -3.34 4.40
C ALA A 32 7.13 -3.55 3.16
N GLY A 33 7.73 -2.46 2.69
CA GLY A 33 8.71 -2.51 1.60
C GLY A 33 9.98 -3.23 2.01
N VAL A 34 10.52 -4.00 1.07
CA VAL A 34 11.82 -4.68 1.18
C VAL A 34 12.72 -4.19 0.04
N PRO A 35 14.06 -4.30 0.17
CA PRO A 35 14.99 -4.03 -0.91
C PRO A 35 14.65 -4.83 -2.18
N LEU A 36 14.98 -4.26 -3.34
CA LEU A 36 14.83 -4.93 -4.64
C LEU A 36 16.03 -5.81 -4.97
N GLU A 37 17.20 -5.55 -4.36
CA GLU A 37 18.46 -6.26 -4.62
C GLU A 37 18.87 -6.18 -6.11
N CYS A 38 18.58 -5.04 -6.75
CA CYS A 38 18.78 -4.84 -8.20
C CYS A 38 19.60 -3.57 -8.52
N GLY A 39 20.34 -3.03 -7.55
CA GLY A 39 21.08 -1.78 -7.70
C GLY A 39 20.19 -0.54 -7.54
N GLU A 40 19.15 -0.64 -6.71
CA GLU A 40 18.32 0.49 -6.33
C GLU A 40 19.12 1.58 -5.62
N ARG A 41 18.59 2.81 -5.63
CA ARG A 41 19.18 3.93 -4.90
C ARG A 41 19.08 3.70 -3.38
N GLU A 42 20.01 4.25 -2.62
CA GLU A 42 20.02 4.15 -1.14
C GLU A 42 18.76 4.73 -0.48
N ASP A 43 18.13 5.72 -1.12
CA ASP A 43 16.89 6.36 -0.67
C ASP A 43 15.62 5.60 -1.10
N TYR A 44 15.76 4.42 -1.71
CA TYR A 44 14.62 3.61 -2.10
C TYR A 44 13.78 3.17 -0.89
N ALA A 45 12.52 3.59 -0.89
CA ALA A 45 11.53 3.20 0.09
C ALA A 45 10.22 2.86 -0.62
N SER A 46 9.64 1.71 -0.28
CA SER A 46 8.39 1.23 -0.86
C SER A 46 7.46 0.63 0.19
N PHE A 47 6.25 0.32 -0.23
CA PHE A 47 5.29 -0.51 0.49
C PHE A 47 4.50 -1.34 -0.53
N ARG A 48 3.84 -2.41 -0.07
CA ARG A 48 3.18 -3.38 -0.96
C ARG A 48 1.77 -3.70 -0.49
N ILE A 49 0.83 -3.73 -1.44
CA ILE A 49 -0.56 -4.13 -1.24
C ILE A 49 -0.79 -5.45 -1.97
N GLY A 50 -1.29 -6.45 -1.25
CA GLY A 50 -1.74 -7.71 -1.82
C GLY A 50 -3.24 -7.72 -2.07
N LEU A 51 -3.66 -7.84 -3.32
CA LEU A 51 -5.05 -7.95 -3.76
C LEU A 51 -5.40 -9.42 -4.05
N PHE A 52 -5.11 -10.29 -3.10
CA PHE A 52 -5.39 -11.72 -3.17
C PHE A 52 -6.54 -12.13 -2.22
N GLY A 53 -7.16 -13.26 -2.55
CA GLY A 53 -8.19 -13.92 -1.75
C GLY A 53 -9.57 -13.88 -2.41
N MET A 54 -10.33 -14.97 -2.27
CA MET A 54 -11.64 -15.10 -2.90
C MET A 54 -12.58 -13.96 -2.52
N ASP A 55 -12.60 -13.56 -1.24
CA ASP A 55 -13.45 -12.46 -0.76
C ASP A 55 -13.21 -11.13 -1.50
N LYS A 56 -12.00 -10.91 -2.02
CA LYS A 56 -11.67 -9.72 -2.81
C LYS A 56 -12.04 -9.88 -4.27
N LEU A 57 -11.87 -11.08 -4.81
CA LEU A 57 -12.13 -11.38 -6.23
C LEU A 57 -13.61 -11.57 -6.53
N THR A 58 -14.41 -11.99 -5.55
CA THR A 58 -15.87 -12.15 -5.69
C THR A 58 -16.63 -10.86 -5.46
N ASP A 59 -16.02 -9.85 -4.83
CA ASP A 59 -16.61 -8.55 -4.55
C ASP A 59 -15.54 -7.45 -4.72
N ILE A 60 -15.31 -7.10 -5.99
CA ILE A 60 -14.28 -6.15 -6.41
C ILE A 60 -14.63 -4.74 -5.93
N ASP A 61 -15.88 -4.31 -6.12
CA ASP A 61 -16.32 -2.95 -5.78
C ASP A 61 -16.15 -2.67 -4.29
N ARG A 62 -16.56 -3.59 -3.41
CA ARG A 62 -16.31 -3.47 -1.97
C ARG A 62 -14.83 -3.39 -1.63
N THR A 63 -14.01 -4.21 -2.30
CA THR A 63 -12.57 -4.24 -2.07
C THR A 63 -11.92 -2.91 -2.43
N VAL A 64 -12.30 -2.34 -3.58
CA VAL A 64 -11.82 -1.04 -4.03
C VAL A 64 -12.29 0.06 -3.07
N ALA A 65 -13.58 0.08 -2.70
CA ALA A 65 -14.13 1.09 -1.79
C ALA A 65 -13.47 1.08 -0.39
N HIS A 66 -13.21 -0.12 0.15
CA HIS A 66 -12.49 -0.24 1.43
C HIS A 66 -11.06 0.29 1.35
N LEU A 67 -10.36 -0.02 0.25
CA LEU A 67 -9.00 0.47 0.03
C LEU A 67 -9.00 1.99 -0.15
N GLU A 68 -9.92 2.53 -0.94
CA GLU A 68 -10.06 3.97 -1.19
C GLU A 68 -10.30 4.73 0.11
N THR A 69 -11.28 4.31 0.92
CA THR A 69 -11.61 4.94 2.20
C THR A 69 -10.40 5.03 3.13
N ALA A 70 -9.63 3.95 3.25
CA ALA A 70 -8.43 3.94 4.08
C ALA A 70 -7.32 4.83 3.51
N LEU A 71 -7.13 4.83 2.19
CA LEU A 71 -6.15 5.71 1.53
C LEU A 71 -6.51 7.19 1.70
N GLU A 72 -7.80 7.55 1.65
CA GLU A 72 -8.27 8.91 1.93
C GLU A 72 -7.97 9.32 3.37
N GLY A 73 -8.23 8.44 4.34
CA GLY A 73 -7.87 8.68 5.75
C GLY A 73 -6.37 8.92 5.95
N ILE A 74 -5.52 8.15 5.26
CA ILE A 74 -4.06 8.32 5.29
C ILE A 74 -3.62 9.62 4.58
N ARG A 75 -4.25 9.99 3.47
CA ARG A 75 -3.96 11.25 2.75
C ARG A 75 -4.35 12.46 3.59
N GLY A 76 -5.50 12.41 4.27
CA GLY A 76 -5.96 13.47 5.17
C GLY A 76 -5.02 13.70 6.37
N GLN A 77 -4.35 12.64 6.85
CA GLN A 77 -3.33 12.73 7.91
C GLN A 77 -2.00 13.32 7.43
N ASN A 78 -1.75 13.35 6.12
CA ASN A 78 -0.51 13.85 5.51
C ASN A 78 -0.72 15.18 4.75
N ALA A 79 -1.87 15.85 4.90
CA ALA A 79 -2.07 17.17 4.33
C ALA A 79 -1.13 18.18 5.00
N PRO A 80 -0.37 18.99 4.25
CA PRO A 80 0.37 20.11 4.85
C PRO A 80 -0.63 21.07 5.49
N ALA A 81 -0.32 21.52 6.71
CA ALA A 81 -1.02 22.63 7.37
C ALA A 81 -0.92 23.92 6.54
#